data_AF-A0A7U9S998-F1
#
_entry.id   AF-A0A7U9S998-F1
#
_cell.length_a   1.000
_cell.length_b   1.000
_cell.length_c   1.000
_cell.angle_alpha   90.00
_cell.angle_beta   90.00
_cell.angle_gamma   90.00
#
_symmetry.space_group_name_H-M   'P 1'
#
loop_
_entity.id
_entity.type
_entity.pdbx_description
1 polymer ?
#
loop_
_entity_poly.entity_id
_entity_poly.type
_entity_poly.pdbx_seq_one_letter_code
_entity_poly.pdbx_strand_id
1 'polypeptide(L)'
;MRFLYKLIGTTDISKIGDGTLTGIVNSLNTDIQAVNGLKYINFGDINVNTVTVDEFIKEILNGKIPLSLNDTYICSFTLGAACRIIIQPYTNKNYASAILFSYAFNDIIFYKKVNGVVTKIIPDSVKTII
;
A
#
# COMPACT_ATOMS: atom_id res chain seq x y z
N MET A 1 -28.92 7.21 -45.92
CA MET A 1 -27.82 6.64 -45.12
C MET A 1 -26.72 6.05 -46.02
N ARG A 2 -26.10 6.82 -46.94
CA ARG A 2 -25.13 6.28 -47.93
C ARG A 2 -23.68 6.75 -47.70
N PHE A 3 -23.45 7.62 -46.72
CA PHE A 3 -22.15 8.26 -46.48
C PHE A 3 -21.41 7.75 -45.22
N LEU A 4 -22.10 7.10 -44.27
CA LEU A 4 -21.46 6.52 -43.08
C LEU A 4 -20.85 5.12 -43.32
N TYR A 5 -21.31 4.38 -44.33
CA TYR A 5 -20.79 3.04 -44.68
C TYR A 5 -19.33 3.07 -45.18
N LYS A 6 -18.91 4.18 -45.80
CA LYS A 6 -17.58 4.31 -46.42
C LYS A 6 -16.47 4.71 -45.44
N LEU A 7 -16.83 5.15 -44.23
CA LEU A 7 -15.90 5.55 -43.16
C LEU A 7 -15.55 4.40 -42.20
N ILE A 8 -16.28 3.27 -42.26
CA ILE A 8 -16.02 2.04 -41.49
C ILE A 8 -15.94 0.86 -42.47
N GLY A 9 -15.03 0.92 -43.45
CA GLY A 9 -14.83 -0.17 -44.39
C GLY A 9 -14.54 -1.48 -43.64
N THR A 10 -15.41 -2.49 -43.82
CA THR A 10 -15.33 -3.95 -43.51
C THR A 10 -14.63 -4.42 -42.22
N THR A 11 -14.26 -3.50 -41.34
CA THR A 11 -13.56 -3.76 -40.10
C THR A 11 -14.63 -3.89 -39.04
N ASP A 12 -15.12 -5.11 -38.85
CA ASP A 12 -15.88 -5.46 -37.67
C ASP A 12 -15.07 -5.04 -36.43
N ILE A 13 -15.73 -4.42 -35.47
CA ILE A 13 -15.11 -4.09 -34.18
C ILE A 13 -14.65 -5.36 -33.44
N SER A 14 -15.21 -6.53 -33.79
CA SER A 14 -14.75 -7.83 -33.33
C SER A 14 -13.33 -8.19 -33.82
N LYS A 15 -12.85 -7.60 -34.92
CA LYS A 15 -11.47 -7.78 -35.43
C LYS A 15 -10.44 -6.94 -34.68
N ILE A 16 -10.88 -5.98 -33.85
CA ILE A 16 -10.05 -5.28 -32.86
C ILE A 16 -10.00 -6.09 -31.53
N GLY A 17 -10.87 -7.10 -31.39
CA GLY A 17 -11.31 -7.64 -30.11
C GLY A 17 -10.47 -8.73 -29.44
N ASP A 18 -9.56 -9.41 -30.14
CA ASP A 18 -8.89 -10.57 -29.52
C ASP A 18 -7.39 -10.37 -29.21
N GLY A 19 -6.63 -9.67 -30.04
CA GLY A 19 -5.19 -9.46 -29.82
C GLY A 19 -4.88 -8.13 -29.14
N THR A 20 -5.44 -7.05 -29.66
CA THR A 20 -5.17 -5.68 -29.19
C THR A 20 -5.86 -5.40 -27.86
N LEU A 21 -7.12 -5.80 -27.69
CA LEU A 21 -7.83 -5.65 -26.41
C LEU A 21 -7.20 -6.52 -25.32
N THR A 22 -6.86 -7.78 -25.62
CA THR A 22 -6.13 -8.67 -24.70
C THR A 22 -4.75 -8.12 -24.37
N GLY A 23 -4.03 -7.56 -25.35
CA GLY A 23 -2.72 -6.92 -25.14
C GLY A 23 -2.80 -5.66 -24.28
N ILE A 24 -3.82 -4.82 -24.48
CA ILE A 24 -4.08 -3.63 -23.66
C ILE A 24 -4.49 -4.05 -22.24
N VAL A 25 -5.38 -5.02 -22.08
CA VAL A 25 -5.81 -5.52 -20.76
C VAL A 25 -4.63 -6.17 -20.01
N ASN A 26 -3.80 -6.96 -20.71
CA ASN A 26 -2.60 -7.55 -20.13
C ASN A 26 -1.58 -6.48 -19.77
N SER A 27 -1.33 -5.49 -20.63
CA SER A 27 -0.42 -4.37 -20.32
C SER A 27 -0.96 -3.56 -19.15
N LEU A 28 -2.25 -3.26 -19.10
CA LEU A 28 -2.86 -2.54 -17.98
C LEU A 28 -2.76 -3.34 -16.68
N ASN A 29 -2.99 -4.66 -16.71
CA ASN A 29 -2.80 -5.53 -15.55
C ASN A 29 -1.33 -5.61 -15.13
N THR A 30 -0.41 -5.69 -16.07
CA THR A 30 1.03 -5.70 -15.81
C THR A 30 1.48 -4.36 -15.25
N ASP A 31 1.03 -3.23 -15.82
CA ASP A 31 1.42 -1.87 -15.43
C ASP A 31 0.80 -1.45 -14.08
N ILE A 32 -0.45 -1.85 -13.80
CA ILE A 32 -1.08 -1.68 -12.48
C ILE A 32 -0.38 -2.55 -11.43
N GLN A 33 0.05 -3.77 -11.80
CA GLN A 33 0.90 -4.59 -10.93
C GLN A 33 2.35 -4.08 -10.85
N ALA A 34 2.79 -3.33 -11.86
CA ALA A 34 4.12 -2.74 -12.01
C ALA A 34 4.17 -1.27 -11.61
N VAL A 35 3.26 -0.82 -10.72
CA VAL A 35 3.67 0.09 -9.65
C VAL A 35 4.65 -0.67 -8.75
N ASN A 36 5.80 -0.98 -9.33
CA ASN A 36 6.76 -1.98 -8.94
C ASN A 36 7.40 -1.48 -7.67
N GLY A 37 7.16 -2.16 -6.56
CA GLY A 37 7.63 -1.69 -5.25
C GLY A 37 6.57 -1.07 -4.35
N LEU A 38 5.27 -1.04 -4.69
CA LEU A 38 4.21 -0.75 -3.72
C LEU A 38 3.32 -1.97 -3.49
N LYS A 39 3.24 -2.43 -2.24
CA LYS A 39 2.42 -3.58 -1.85
C LYS A 39 1.40 -3.16 -0.81
N TYR A 40 0.16 -3.59 -0.98
CA TYR A 40 -0.90 -3.32 -0.03
C TYR A 40 -1.20 -4.55 0.83
N ILE A 41 -1.30 -4.38 2.14
CA ILE A 41 -1.66 -5.46 3.08
C ILE A 41 -2.78 -4.97 4.00
N ASN A 42 -3.92 -5.65 3.98
CA ASN A 42 -5.00 -5.40 4.94
C ASN A 42 -4.96 -6.44 6.06
N PHE A 43 -4.77 -5.99 7.30
CA PHE A 43 -4.81 -6.86 8.48
C PHE A 43 -6.22 -6.98 9.10
N GLY A 44 -7.21 -6.24 8.59
CA GLY A 44 -8.59 -6.30 9.06
C GLY A 44 -8.80 -5.65 10.43
N ASP A 45 -9.84 -6.10 11.12
CA ASP A 45 -10.23 -5.61 12.44
C ASP A 45 -9.45 -6.34 13.55
N ILE A 46 -8.75 -5.56 14.36
CA ILE A 46 -7.93 -6.03 15.47
C ILE A 46 -8.68 -5.71 16.76
N ASN A 47 -8.79 -6.73 17.63
CA ASN A 47 -9.48 -6.58 18.90
C ASN A 47 -8.68 -5.67 19.86
N VAL A 48 -9.27 -4.50 20.16
CA VAL A 48 -8.67 -3.46 21.01
C VAL A 48 -8.42 -3.91 22.45
N ASN A 49 -9.16 -4.91 22.93
CA ASN A 49 -9.03 -5.41 24.30
C ASN A 49 -7.87 -6.40 24.46
N THR A 50 -7.29 -6.86 23.34
CA THR A 50 -6.25 -7.88 23.35
C THR A 50 -4.87 -7.33 23.05
N VAL A 51 -4.79 -6.23 22.29
CA VAL A 51 -3.51 -5.68 21.86
C VAL A 51 -3.63 -4.17 21.69
N THR A 52 -2.61 -3.45 22.13
CA THR A 52 -2.48 -2.01 21.88
C THR A 52 -1.95 -1.77 20.46
N VAL A 53 -2.11 -0.54 19.96
CA VAL A 53 -1.54 -0.13 18.66
C VAL A 53 -0.03 -0.38 18.62
N ASP A 54 0.70 0.03 19.67
CA ASP A 54 2.16 -0.08 19.74
C ASP A 54 2.62 -1.56 19.72
N GLU A 55 1.90 -2.45 20.39
CA GLU A 55 2.16 -3.90 20.35
C GLU A 55 1.89 -4.48 18.97
N PHE A 56 0.78 -4.09 18.33
CA PHE A 56 0.46 -4.55 17.00
C PHE A 56 1.49 -4.09 15.95
N ILE A 57 1.98 -2.86 16.05
CA ILE A 57 3.08 -2.38 15.19
C ILE A 57 4.36 -3.19 15.41
N LYS A 58 4.69 -3.55 16.66
CA LYS A 58 5.83 -4.43 16.93
C LYS A 58 5.67 -5.79 16.24
N GLU A 59 4.48 -6.40 16.30
CA GLU A 59 4.21 -7.65 15.59
C GLU A 59 4.40 -7.52 14.07
N ILE A 60 3.89 -6.42 13.49
CA ILE A 60 4.03 -6.14 12.06
C ILE A 60 5.52 -6.11 11.68
N LEU A 61 6.31 -5.29 12.37
CA LEU A 61 7.74 -5.10 12.10
C LEU A 61 8.61 -6.30 12.52
N ASN A 62 8.07 -7.25 13.29
CA ASN A 62 8.77 -8.47 13.68
C ASN A 62 8.56 -9.63 12.71
N GLY A 63 7.53 -9.61 11.86
CA GLY A 63 7.41 -10.69 10.88
C GLY A 63 6.17 -10.76 10.01
N LYS A 64 5.19 -9.87 10.16
CA LYS A 64 3.98 -9.92 9.31
C LYS A 64 4.21 -9.36 7.91
N ILE A 65 5.29 -8.62 7.70
CA ILE A 65 5.66 -8.06 6.39
C ILE A 65 6.73 -8.95 5.73
N PRO A 66 6.53 -9.34 4.45
CA PRO A 66 7.54 -10.06 3.69
C PRO A 66 8.83 -9.24 3.53
N LEU A 67 9.96 -9.93 3.41
CA LEU A 67 11.23 -9.28 3.09
C LEU A 67 11.26 -8.90 1.62
N SER A 68 11.65 -7.66 1.31
CA SER A 68 11.84 -7.19 -0.05
C SER A 68 12.89 -6.08 -0.10
N LEU A 69 13.63 -6.02 -1.21
CA LEU A 69 14.57 -4.93 -1.49
C LEU A 69 13.87 -3.66 -2.00
N ASN A 70 12.76 -3.84 -2.71
CA ASN A 70 12.16 -2.77 -3.51
C ASN A 70 10.72 -2.46 -3.11
N ASP A 71 10.06 -3.35 -2.36
CA ASP A 71 8.67 -3.18 -1.96
C ASP A 71 8.51 -2.36 -0.69
N THR A 72 7.94 -1.18 -0.84
CA THR A 72 7.29 -0.40 0.21
C THR A 72 5.91 -0.98 0.48
N TYR A 73 5.58 -1.18 1.75
CA TYR A 73 4.30 -1.74 2.16
C TYR A 73 3.40 -0.64 2.70
N ILE A 74 2.18 -0.56 2.17
CA ILE A 74 1.10 0.25 2.72
C ILE A 74 0.13 -0.72 3.38
N CYS A 75 0.02 -0.66 4.70
CA CYS A 75 -0.86 -1.55 5.44
C CYS A 75 -2.04 -0.81 6.05
N SER A 76 -3.18 -1.48 6.13
CA SER A 76 -4.40 -1.00 6.79
C SER A 76 -4.85 -1.95 7.89
N PHE A 77 -5.40 -1.42 8.96
CA PHE A 77 -6.06 -2.19 10.01
C PHE A 77 -7.02 -1.30 10.80
N THR A 78 -7.97 -1.90 11.51
CA THR A 78 -8.86 -1.17 12.42
C THR A 78 -8.53 -1.58 13.85
N LEU A 79 -8.25 -0.62 14.72
CA LEU A 79 -8.09 -0.85 16.16
C LEU A 79 -8.80 0.27 16.89
N GLY A 80 -10.12 0.12 17.07
CA GLY A 80 -11.04 1.18 17.53
C GLY A 80 -11.28 2.28 16.48
N ALA A 81 -10.29 2.53 15.63
CA ALA A 81 -10.36 3.42 14.48
C ALA A 81 -9.50 2.88 13.32
N ALA A 82 -9.78 3.35 12.12
CA ALA A 82 -9.02 2.99 10.92
C ALA A 82 -7.60 3.57 10.98
N CYS A 83 -6.61 2.69 10.94
CA CYS A 83 -5.19 3.02 10.97
C CYS A 83 -4.53 2.63 9.65
N ARG A 84 -3.57 3.45 9.20
CA ARG A 84 -2.72 3.16 8.04
C ARG A 84 -1.27 3.31 8.43
N ILE A 85 -0.44 2.43 7.90
CA ILE A 85 1.00 2.43 8.13
C ILE A 85 1.74 2.26 6.80
N ILE A 86 2.77 3.07 6.57
CA ILE A 86 3.71 2.93 5.45
C ILE A 86 5.01 2.38 6.02
N ILE A 87 5.55 1.34 5.40
CA ILE A 87 6.74 0.63 5.86
C ILE A 87 7.73 0.56 4.71
N GLN A 88 8.97 1.02 4.94
CA GLN A 88 10.01 0.97 3.93
C GLN A 88 10.41 -0.49 3.60
N PRO A 89 10.95 -0.77 2.40
CA PRO A 89 11.56 -2.05 2.12
C PRO A 89 12.71 -2.34 3.07
N TYR A 90 12.86 -3.61 3.47
CA TYR A 90 14.00 -4.07 4.24
C TYR A 90 14.35 -5.52 3.88
N THR A 91 15.66 -5.77 3.81
CA THR A 91 16.25 -7.09 3.52
C THR A 91 16.58 -7.88 4.78
N ASN A 92 16.58 -7.22 5.93
CA ASN A 92 16.91 -7.81 7.22
C ASN A 92 15.81 -7.45 8.24
N LYS A 93 15.22 -8.46 8.87
CA LYS A 93 14.14 -8.28 9.85
C LYS A 93 14.56 -7.48 11.09
N ASN A 94 15.86 -7.27 11.32
CA ASN A 94 16.36 -6.47 12.43
C ASN A 94 16.26 -4.96 12.19
N TYR A 95 15.98 -4.53 10.96
CA TYR A 95 15.91 -3.12 10.58
C TYR A 95 14.63 -2.82 9.82
N ALA A 96 13.90 -1.80 10.25
CA ALA A 96 12.71 -1.32 9.57
C ALA A 96 12.44 0.14 9.96
N SER A 97 11.72 0.86 9.10
CA SER A 97 11.15 2.16 9.44
C SER A 97 9.71 2.19 8.98
N ALA A 98 8.86 2.84 9.77
CA ALA A 98 7.44 2.94 9.46
C ALA A 98 6.84 4.25 9.93
N ILE A 99 5.79 4.67 9.21
CA ILE A 99 5.02 5.89 9.47
C ILE A 99 3.58 5.46 9.69
N LEU A 100 3.06 5.68 10.90
CA LEU A 100 1.69 5.38 11.30
C LEU A 100 0.88 6.68 11.31
N PHE A 101 -0.30 6.63 10.72
CA PHE A 101 -1.24 7.74 10.70
C PHE A 101 -2.69 7.25 10.78
N SER A 102 -3.49 7.99 11.52
CA SER A 102 -4.92 7.78 11.71
C SER A 102 -5.55 9.05 12.24
N TYR A 103 -6.85 9.24 12.00
CA TYR A 103 -7.63 10.28 12.67
C TYR A 103 -7.80 10.04 14.19
N ALA A 104 -7.41 8.87 14.70
CA ALA A 104 -7.43 8.58 16.12
C ALA A 104 -6.22 9.13 16.89
N PHE A 105 -5.20 9.64 16.20
CA PHE A 105 -4.01 10.22 16.81
C PHE A 105 -3.93 11.71 16.47
N ASN A 106 -3.38 12.50 17.41
CA ASN A 106 -3.14 13.92 17.16
C ASN A 106 -1.98 14.16 16.18
N ASP A 107 -1.05 13.22 16.12
CA ASP A 107 0.20 13.35 15.36
C ASP A 107 0.45 12.13 14.46
N ILE A 108 1.27 12.34 13.44
CA ILE A 108 1.87 11.25 12.66
C ILE A 108 2.99 10.63 13.49
N ILE A 109 2.93 9.32 13.70
CA ILE A 109 3.85 8.59 14.58
C ILE A 109 4.88 7.86 13.73
N PHE A 110 6.16 8.01 14.09
CA PHE A 110 7.24 7.29 13.44
C PHE A 110 7.67 6.09 14.29
N TYR A 111 7.91 4.95 13.66
CA TYR A 111 8.53 3.80 14.27
C TYR A 111 9.84 3.48 13.56
N LYS A 112 10.86 3.18 14.34
CA LYS A 112 12.16 2.74 13.83
C LYS A 112 12.56 1.46 14.54
N LYS A 113 12.99 0.47 13.78
CA LYS A 113 13.56 -0.77 14.28
C LYS A 113 15.04 -0.82 13.92
N VAL A 114 15.89 -1.02 14.92
CA VAL A 114 17.35 -1.15 14.77
C VAL A 114 17.81 -2.30 15.66
N ASN A 115 18.59 -3.23 15.10
CA ASN A 115 19.07 -4.41 15.83
C ASN A 115 17.95 -5.17 16.58
N GLY A 116 16.77 -5.27 15.97
CA GLY A 116 15.63 -5.99 16.58
C GLY A 116 14.79 -5.16 17.55
N VAL A 117 15.28 -4.00 18.02
CA VAL A 117 14.57 -3.15 18.98
C VAL A 117 13.71 -2.13 18.23
N VAL A 118 12.41 -2.07 18.55
CA VAL A 118 11.45 -1.11 17.99
C VAL A 118 11.33 0.10 18.93
N THR A 119 11.56 1.29 18.40
CA THR A 119 11.43 2.57 19.10
C THR A 119 10.37 3.43 18.42
N LYS A 120 9.49 4.04 19.22
CA LYS A 120 8.51 5.03 18.80
C LYS A 120 9.14 6.42 18.87
N ILE A 121 8.99 7.20 17.82
CA ILE A 121 9.48 8.57 17.70
C ILE A 121 8.25 9.44 17.46
N ILE A 122 7.99 10.32 18.42
CA ILE A 122 6.94 11.34 18.33
C ILE A 122 7.66 12.62 17.90
N PRO A 123 7.34 13.20 16.73
CA PRO A 123 7.90 14.49 16.35
C PRO A 123 7.53 15.54 17.39
N ASP A 124 8.47 16.38 17.79
CA ASP A 124 8.14 17.58 18.57
C ASP A 124 7.09 18.38 17.80
N SER A 125 6.02 18.77 18.49
CA SER A 125 4.79 19.34 17.92
C SER A 125 5.09 20.40 16.87
N VAL A 126 4.66 20.17 15.63
CA VAL A 126 4.80 21.15 14.54
C VAL A 126 3.81 22.29 14.77
N LYS A 127 4.33 23.51 14.78
CA LYS A 127 3.55 24.76 14.77
C LYS A 127 2.47 24.71 13.70
N THR A 128 1.22 24.97 14.10
CA THR A 128 0.11 25.21 13.19
C THR A 128 0.50 26.29 12.18
N ILE A 129 0.59 25.94 10.90
CA ILE A 129 0.55 26.94 9.83
C ILE A 129 -0.94 27.09 9.49
N ILE A 130 -1.51 28.24 9.89
CA ILE A 130 -2.88 28.66 9.60
C ILE A 130 -2.93 29.19 8.16
#